data_AF-A0A6C1T3R1-F1
#
_entry.id   AF-A0A6C1T3R1-F1
#
_cell.length_a   1.000
_cell.length_b   1.000
_cell.length_c   1.000
_cell.angle_alpha   90.00
_cell.angle_beta   90.00
_cell.angle_gamma   90.00
#
_symmetry.space_group_name_H-M   'P 1'
#
loop_
_entity.id
_entity.type
_entity.pdbx_description
1 polymer ?
#
loop_
_entity_poly.entity_id
_entity_poly.type
_entity_poly.pdbx_seq_one_letter_code
_entity_poly.pdbx_strand_id
1 'polypeptide(L)'
;MEIRPLTDSYAVSPQITPEDVAAIAEAGYTTVVCNRPDGEIPPEVQSHAIRAAVEAAGLRFVENPVVGGAITLDNVSDQARAMNDSAGPVLAYCASGNRSSIVWALSQAGKQPTDELIAIPARFGYALEPFRHTIDQLARS
;
A
#
# COMPACT_ATOMS: atom_id res chain seq x y z
N MET A 1 2.82 -14.31 -1.00
CA MET A 1 3.13 -12.95 -1.51
C MET A 1 3.35 -12.93 -3.02
N GLU A 2 3.04 -11.80 -3.67
CA GLU A 2 3.47 -11.46 -5.04
C GLU A 2 3.77 -9.95 -5.10
N ILE A 3 5.01 -9.53 -5.35
CA ILE A 3 5.37 -8.11 -5.36
C ILE A 3 5.08 -7.51 -6.73
N ARG A 4 4.28 -6.44 -6.76
CA ARG A 4 3.85 -5.73 -7.96
C ARG A 4 4.31 -4.27 -7.90
N PRO A 5 5.49 -3.94 -8.47
CA PRO A 5 6.06 -2.59 -8.41
C PRO A 5 5.22 -1.62 -9.24
N LEU A 6 4.61 -0.62 -8.59
CA LEU A 6 3.90 0.45 -9.28
C LEU A 6 4.89 1.51 -9.78
N THR A 7 5.89 1.81 -8.95
CA THR A 7 7.00 2.73 -9.24
C THR A 7 8.28 2.18 -8.61
N ASP A 8 9.43 2.82 -8.88
CA ASP A 8 10.71 2.44 -8.28
C ASP A 8 10.72 2.57 -6.74
N SER A 9 9.85 3.42 -6.17
CA SER A 9 9.77 3.68 -4.73
C SER A 9 8.55 3.09 -4.04
N TYR A 10 7.64 2.44 -4.79
CA TYR A 10 6.40 1.92 -4.23
C TYR A 10 5.89 0.69 -4.98
N ALA A 11 5.63 -0.37 -4.22
CA ALA A 11 5.03 -1.60 -4.70
C ALA A 11 3.81 -2.01 -3.88
N VAL A 12 2.97 -2.85 -4.48
CA VAL A 12 1.85 -3.47 -3.78
C VAL A 12 1.93 -4.99 -3.79
N SER A 13 1.25 -5.64 -2.85
CA SER A 13 1.11 -7.10 -2.80
C SER A 13 -0.29 -7.53 -2.36
N PRO A 14 -0.79 -8.72 -2.78
CA PRO A 14 -1.80 -9.44 -2.00
C PRO A 14 -1.28 -9.75 -0.59
N GLN A 15 -2.10 -10.45 0.21
CA GLN A 15 -1.74 -10.80 1.58
C GLN A 15 -0.33 -11.39 1.66
N ILE A 16 0.46 -10.87 2.59
CA ILE A 16 1.77 -11.41 2.96
C ILE A 16 1.66 -12.20 4.26
N THR A 17 2.68 -13.02 4.55
CA THR A 17 2.82 -13.71 5.84
C THR A 17 4.12 -13.28 6.54
N PRO A 18 4.31 -13.60 7.84
CA PRO A 18 5.58 -13.35 8.52
C PRO A 18 6.81 -13.95 7.80
N GLU A 19 6.65 -15.09 7.14
CA GLU A 19 7.73 -15.78 6.40
C GLU A 19 8.17 -15.02 5.14
N ASP A 20 7.28 -14.22 4.54
CA ASP A 20 7.59 -13.43 3.35
C ASP A 20 8.56 -12.26 3.66
N VAL A 21 8.69 -11.85 4.93
CA VAL A 21 9.41 -10.63 5.34
C VAL A 21 10.89 -10.65 4.97
N ALA A 22 11.56 -11.80 5.09
CA ALA A 22 12.98 -11.90 4.71
C ALA A 22 13.17 -11.57 3.23
N ALA A 23 12.32 -12.11 2.35
CA ALA A 23 12.36 -11.81 0.93
C ALA A 23 11.99 -10.35 0.61
N ILE A 24 11.11 -9.73 1.40
CA ILE A 24 10.77 -8.30 1.29
C ILE A 24 12.00 -7.42 1.61
N ALA A 25 12.73 -7.75 2.68
CA ALA A 25 13.97 -7.05 3.04
C ALA A 25 15.06 -7.24 1.97
N GLU A 26 15.25 -8.47 1.48
CA GLU A 26 16.21 -8.78 0.41
C GLU A 26 15.89 -8.07 -0.91
N ALA A 27 14.60 -7.85 -1.20
CA ALA A 27 14.15 -7.06 -2.34
C ALA A 27 14.36 -5.54 -2.17
N GLY A 28 14.89 -5.09 -1.03
CA GLY A 28 15.30 -3.70 -0.78
C GLY A 28 14.19 -2.78 -0.28
N TYR A 29 13.02 -3.32 0.09
CA TYR A 29 11.97 -2.51 0.73
C TYR A 29 12.36 -2.18 2.17
N THR A 30 12.02 -0.98 2.61
CA THR A 30 12.41 -0.45 3.93
C THR A 30 11.21 -0.20 4.85
N THR A 31 10.02 -0.02 4.25
CA THR A 31 8.77 0.16 4.98
C THR A 31 7.71 -0.78 4.42
N VAL A 32 6.98 -1.45 5.31
CA VAL A 32 5.81 -2.27 5.00
C VAL A 32 4.54 -1.59 5.53
N VAL A 33 3.52 -1.46 4.68
CA VAL A 33 2.23 -0.84 5.04
C VAL A 33 1.11 -1.87 4.95
N CYS A 34 0.38 -2.08 6.04
CA CYS A 34 -0.82 -2.91 6.06
C CYS A 34 -2.07 -2.06 5.79
N ASN A 35 -2.73 -2.27 4.65
CA ASN A 35 -4.04 -1.68 4.35
C ASN A 35 -5.22 -2.63 4.59
N ARG A 36 -4.98 -3.78 5.25
CA ARG A 36 -6.02 -4.78 5.55
C ARG A 36 -6.42 -4.71 7.03
N PRO A 37 -7.71 -4.59 7.34
CA PRO A 37 -8.21 -4.76 8.70
C PRO A 37 -8.02 -6.21 9.19
N ASP A 38 -7.56 -6.38 10.41
CA ASP A 38 -7.32 -7.70 11.03
C ASP A 38 -8.58 -8.56 11.14
N GLY A 39 -9.75 -7.94 11.31
CA GLY A 39 -11.03 -8.64 11.37
C GLY A 39 -11.41 -9.43 10.12
N GLU A 40 -10.67 -9.28 9.02
CA GLU A 40 -10.85 -10.06 7.79
C GLU A 40 -10.05 -11.38 7.74
N ILE A 41 -9.14 -11.63 8.70
CA ILE A 41 -8.15 -12.71 8.62
C ILE A 41 -7.83 -13.40 9.96
N PRO A 42 -7.31 -14.63 9.92
CA PRO A 42 -6.86 -15.35 11.11
C PRO A 42 -5.68 -14.67 11.83
N PRO A 43 -5.56 -14.80 13.17
CA PRO A 43 -4.53 -14.15 13.98
C PRO A 43 -3.08 -14.37 13.53
N GLU A 44 -2.76 -15.54 12.96
CA GLU A 44 -1.42 -15.90 12.49
C GLU A 44 -0.88 -15.01 11.37
N VAL A 45 -1.77 -14.33 10.63
CA VAL A 45 -1.42 -13.44 9.51
C VAL A 45 -1.94 -12.00 9.72
N GLN A 46 -2.39 -11.68 10.93
CA GLN A 46 -2.79 -10.33 11.32
C GLN A 46 -1.60 -9.38 11.41
N SER A 47 -1.90 -8.08 11.43
CA SER A 47 -0.90 -7.00 11.44
C SER A 47 0.12 -7.18 12.57
N HIS A 48 -0.30 -7.64 13.76
CA HIS A 48 0.60 -7.87 14.89
C HIS A 48 1.67 -8.94 14.59
N ALA A 49 1.30 -10.07 14.00
CA ALA A 49 2.24 -11.14 13.66
C ALA A 49 3.23 -10.70 12.58
N ILE A 50 2.73 -9.99 11.56
CA ILE A 50 3.56 -9.46 10.47
C ILE A 50 4.47 -8.34 10.97
N ARG A 51 3.97 -7.42 11.81
CA ARG A 51 4.73 -6.35 12.44
C ARG A 51 5.96 -6.89 13.15
N ALA A 52 5.78 -7.91 13.99
CA ALA A 52 6.88 -8.51 14.74
C ALA A 52 8.01 -9.01 13.82
N ALA A 53 7.65 -9.67 12.71
CA ALA A 53 8.64 -10.12 11.72
C ALA A 53 9.30 -8.95 10.98
N VAL A 54 8.52 -7.96 10.54
CA VAL A 54 9.01 -6.76 9.82
C VAL A 54 10.00 -5.97 10.69
N GLU A 55 9.65 -5.70 11.94
CA GLU A 55 10.52 -4.97 12.88
C GLU A 55 11.77 -5.78 13.25
N ALA A 56 11.66 -7.10 13.40
CA ALA A 56 12.81 -7.98 13.63
C ALA A 56 13.80 -8.02 12.44
N ALA A 57 13.30 -7.82 11.22
CA ALA A 57 14.11 -7.66 10.01
C ALA A 57 14.70 -6.24 9.84
N GLY A 58 14.48 -5.33 10.80
CA GLY A 58 14.97 -3.96 10.76
C GLY A 58 14.19 -3.03 9.82
N LEU A 59 13.00 -3.46 9.38
CA LEU A 59 12.12 -2.67 8.52
C LEU A 59 11.10 -1.89 9.36
N ARG A 60 10.57 -0.81 8.81
CA ARG A 60 9.47 -0.05 9.44
C ARG A 60 8.13 -0.69 9.10
N PHE A 61 7.24 -0.85 10.08
CA PHE A 61 5.86 -1.30 9.85
C PHE A 61 4.85 -0.20 10.15
N VAL A 62 3.90 0.01 9.23
CA VAL A 62 2.81 0.99 9.36
C VAL A 62 1.47 0.29 9.17
N GLU A 63 0.53 0.53 10.08
CA GLU A 63 -0.86 0.10 9.94
C GLU A 63 -1.68 1.27 9.39
N ASN A 64 -2.33 1.05 8.26
CA ASN A 64 -3.25 1.99 7.63
C ASN A 64 -4.49 1.23 7.11
N PRO A 65 -5.25 0.56 7.99
CA PRO A 65 -6.32 -0.34 7.59
C PRO A 65 -7.46 0.42 6.91
N VAL A 66 -7.89 -0.07 5.74
CA VAL A 66 -9.07 0.45 5.03
C VAL A 66 -10.27 -0.41 5.40
N VAL A 67 -11.10 0.11 6.32
CA VAL A 67 -12.26 -0.59 6.91
C VAL A 67 -13.51 -0.38 6.06
N GLY A 68 -14.31 -1.42 5.87
CA GLY A 68 -15.59 -1.33 5.13
C GLY A 68 -15.43 -1.04 3.63
N GLY A 69 -14.21 -1.11 3.09
CA GLY A 69 -13.91 -0.84 1.68
C GLY A 69 -13.90 0.65 1.30
N ALA A 70 -14.21 1.56 2.24
CA ALA A 70 -14.18 2.99 2.00
C ALA A 70 -12.81 3.57 2.37
N ILE A 71 -12.15 4.20 1.41
CA ILE A 71 -10.88 4.90 1.63
C ILE A 71 -11.17 6.31 2.14
N THR A 72 -10.64 6.66 3.31
CA THR A 72 -10.80 7.98 3.92
C THR A 72 -9.65 8.93 3.58
N LEU A 73 -9.83 10.23 3.79
CA LEU A 73 -8.74 11.21 3.65
C LEU A 73 -7.62 10.96 4.66
N ASP A 74 -7.93 10.42 5.84
CA ASP A 74 -6.93 9.99 6.81
C ASP A 74 -6.09 8.84 6.24
N ASN A 75 -6.73 7.83 5.61
CA ASN A 75 -5.98 6.76 4.96
C ASN A 75 -5.04 7.29 3.87
N VAL A 76 -5.50 8.26 3.08
CA VAL A 76 -4.69 8.91 2.03
C VAL A 76 -3.51 9.66 2.63
N SER A 77 -3.74 10.42 3.70
CA SER A 77 -2.71 11.21 4.40
C SER A 77 -1.68 10.31 5.10
N ASP A 78 -2.14 9.24 5.76
CA ASP A 78 -1.27 8.26 6.41
C ASP A 78 -0.45 7.47 5.39
N GLN A 79 -1.01 7.13 4.24
CA GLN A 79 -0.25 6.52 3.15
C GLN A 79 0.84 7.46 2.62
N ALA A 80 0.50 8.72 2.38
CA ALA A 80 1.46 9.73 1.93
C ALA A 80 2.60 9.91 2.95
N ARG A 81 2.27 10.00 4.24
CA ARG A 81 3.24 10.09 5.33
C ARG A 81 4.12 8.84 5.41
N ALA A 82 3.55 7.65 5.28
CA ALA A 82 4.31 6.40 5.29
C ALA A 82 5.38 6.38 4.19
N MET A 83 5.06 6.87 2.99
CA MET A 83 6.00 6.98 1.87
C MET A 83 7.05 8.08 2.08
N ASN A 84 6.65 9.27 2.54
CA ASN A 84 7.56 10.39 2.73
C ASN A 84 8.58 10.14 3.86
N ASP A 85 8.15 9.46 4.93
CA ASP A 85 9.00 9.15 6.09
C ASP A 85 9.86 7.90 5.86
N SER A 86 9.67 7.18 4.75
CA SER A 86 10.41 5.96 4.44
C SER A 86 11.84 6.28 3.99
N ALA A 87 12.82 5.52 4.48
CA ALA A 87 14.22 5.66 4.07
C ALA A 87 14.52 5.08 2.67
N GLY A 88 13.56 4.35 2.10
CA GLY A 88 13.66 3.70 0.79
C GLY A 88 12.29 3.21 0.30
N PRO A 89 12.25 2.26 -0.67
CA PRO A 89 11.02 1.78 -1.25
C PRO A 89 10.02 1.23 -0.22
N VAL A 90 8.73 1.45 -0.47
CA VAL A 90 7.62 0.98 0.36
C VAL A 90 6.91 -0.20 -0.32
N LEU A 91 6.61 -1.23 0.47
CA LEU A 91 5.70 -2.31 0.07
C LEU A 91 4.39 -2.19 0.86
N ALA A 92 3.28 -1.96 0.17
CA ALA A 92 1.96 -1.93 0.79
C ALA A 92 1.15 -3.18 0.43
N TYR A 93 0.46 -3.79 1.39
CA TYR A 93 -0.36 -4.97 1.14
C TYR A 93 -1.79 -4.81 1.64
N CYS A 94 -2.70 -5.55 0.99
CA CYS A 94 -4.03 -5.80 1.54
C CYS A 94 -4.46 -7.24 1.18
N ALA A 95 -5.76 -7.52 1.00
CA ALA A 95 -6.20 -8.85 0.55
C ALA A 95 -5.65 -9.22 -0.83
N SER A 96 -5.77 -8.31 -1.80
CA SER A 96 -5.39 -8.54 -3.21
C SER A 96 -4.38 -7.54 -3.77
N GLY A 97 -4.02 -6.53 -2.96
CA GLY A 97 -3.22 -5.36 -3.37
C GLY A 97 -4.03 -4.18 -3.92
N ASN A 98 -5.33 -4.37 -4.24
CA ASN A 98 -6.14 -3.32 -4.86
C ASN A 98 -6.41 -2.10 -3.95
N ARG A 99 -6.69 -2.30 -2.65
CA ARG A 99 -6.85 -1.15 -1.72
C ARG A 99 -5.58 -0.31 -1.65
N SER A 100 -4.44 -0.98 -1.62
CA SER A 100 -3.12 -0.38 -1.54
C SER A 100 -2.75 0.40 -2.81
N SER A 101 -3.21 -0.05 -3.99
CA SER A 101 -3.01 0.70 -5.24
C SER A 101 -3.94 1.91 -5.33
N ILE A 102 -5.19 1.81 -4.88
CA ILE A 102 -6.13 2.93 -4.88
C ILE A 102 -5.67 4.02 -3.89
N VAL A 103 -5.36 3.68 -2.65
CA VAL A 103 -4.90 4.68 -1.64
C VAL A 103 -3.58 5.32 -2.05
N TRP A 104 -2.69 4.57 -2.71
CA TRP A 104 -1.50 5.14 -3.35
C TRP A 104 -1.88 6.18 -4.40
N ALA A 105 -2.72 5.84 -5.38
CA ALA A 105 -3.11 6.77 -6.44
C ALA A 105 -3.73 8.05 -5.88
N LEU A 106 -4.62 7.93 -4.88
CA LEU A 106 -5.23 9.08 -4.22
C LEU A 106 -4.19 9.95 -3.48
N SER A 107 -3.19 9.34 -2.85
CA SER A 107 -2.10 10.08 -2.16
C SER A 107 -1.11 10.79 -3.09
N GLN A 108 -1.14 10.42 -4.37
CA GLN A 108 -0.32 11.00 -5.45
C GLN A 108 -1.11 11.98 -6.33
N ALA A 109 -2.41 12.17 -6.09
CA ALA A 109 -3.22 13.17 -6.78
C ALA A 109 -2.56 14.56 -6.70
N GLY A 110 -2.51 15.26 -7.83
CA GLY A 110 -1.85 16.58 -7.95
C GLY A 110 -0.32 16.52 -8.04
N LYS A 111 0.32 15.39 -7.72
CA LYS A 111 1.77 15.18 -7.88
C LYS A 111 2.11 14.47 -9.19
N GLN A 112 1.17 13.69 -9.72
CA GLN A 112 1.28 12.97 -10.99
C GLN A 112 -0.01 13.15 -11.81
N PRO A 113 0.05 13.04 -13.14
CA PRO A 113 -1.15 13.09 -13.98
C PRO A 113 -2.14 11.98 -13.62
N THR A 114 -3.44 12.30 -13.55
CA THR A 114 -4.50 11.33 -13.23
C THR A 114 -4.47 10.10 -14.14
N ASP A 115 -4.18 10.29 -15.43
CA ASP A 115 -4.08 9.18 -16.39
C ASP A 115 -2.96 8.20 -16.05
N GLU A 116 -1.81 8.69 -15.55
CA GLU A 116 -0.71 7.83 -15.13
C GLU A 116 -1.05 7.07 -13.85
N LEU A 117 -1.69 7.74 -12.89
CA LEU A 117 -2.14 7.14 -11.63
C LEU A 117 -3.14 6.00 -11.84
N ILE A 118 -3.92 6.05 -12.92
CA ILE A 118 -4.82 4.98 -13.33
C ILE A 118 -4.09 3.90 -14.14
N ALA A 119 -3.24 4.30 -15.08
CA ALA A 119 -2.56 3.38 -15.99
C ALA A 119 -1.51 2.50 -15.29
N ILE A 120 -0.82 3.02 -14.27
CA ILE A 120 0.23 2.28 -13.56
C ILE A 120 -0.32 1.02 -12.88
N PRO A 121 -1.35 1.09 -12.01
CA PRO A 121 -1.91 -0.10 -11.38
C PRO A 121 -2.62 -1.04 -12.38
N ALA A 122 -3.12 -0.52 -13.49
CA ALA A 122 -3.77 -1.31 -14.54
C ALA A 122 -2.82 -2.36 -15.17
N ARG A 123 -1.49 -2.12 -15.15
CA ARG A 123 -0.47 -3.10 -15.58
C ARG A 123 -0.53 -4.42 -14.79
N PHE A 124 -1.09 -4.37 -13.58
CA PHE A 124 -1.28 -5.52 -12.69
C PHE A 124 -2.75 -5.93 -12.54
N GLY A 125 -3.63 -5.43 -13.41
CA GLY A 125 -5.06 -5.76 -13.39
C GLY A 125 -5.90 -4.99 -12.38
N TYR A 126 -5.38 -3.93 -11.75
CA TYR A 126 -6.17 -3.07 -10.88
C TYR A 126 -6.90 -1.99 -11.68
N ALA A 127 -8.23 -1.99 -11.64
CA ALA A 127 -9.06 -1.05 -12.36
C ALA A 127 -9.38 0.19 -11.52
N LEU A 128 -8.65 1.28 -11.75
CA LEU A 128 -8.79 2.54 -11.00
C LEU A 128 -9.62 3.61 -11.71
N GLU A 129 -10.08 3.37 -12.94
CA GLU A 129 -10.95 4.31 -13.68
C GLU A 129 -12.17 4.80 -12.86
N PRO A 130 -12.86 3.97 -12.03
CA PRO A 130 -13.94 4.44 -11.17
C PRO A 130 -13.54 5.53 -10.16
N PHE A 131 -12.24 5.68 -9.87
CA PHE A 131 -11.71 6.67 -8.93
C PHE A 131 -11.21 7.95 -9.61
N ARG A 132 -11.26 8.06 -10.95
CA ARG A 132 -10.79 9.23 -11.70
C ARG A 132 -11.32 10.55 -11.13
N HIS A 133 -12.63 10.63 -10.93
CA HIS A 133 -13.27 11.84 -10.42
C HIS A 133 -12.69 12.26 -9.06
N THR A 134 -12.49 11.30 -8.15
CA THR A 134 -11.90 11.55 -6.83
C THR A 134 -10.44 11.98 -6.94
N ILE A 135 -9.65 11.35 -7.81
CA ILE A 135 -8.26 11.74 -8.07
C ILE A 135 -8.21 13.18 -8.60
N ASP A 136 -9.06 13.53 -9.57
CA ASP A 136 -9.11 14.88 -10.15
C ASP A 136 -9.56 15.94 -9.15
N GLN A 137 -10.46 15.60 -8.22
CA GLN A 137 -10.87 16.49 -7.14
C GLN A 137 -9.73 16.76 -6.15
N LEU A 138 -9.02 15.70 -5.71
CA LEU A 138 -7.87 15.82 -4.82
C LEU A 138 -6.69 16.54 -5.48
N ALA A 139 -6.53 16.43 -6.80
CA ALA A 139 -5.48 17.13 -7.52
C ALA A 139 -5.66 18.66 -7.55
N ARG A 140 -6.85 19.17 -7.20
CA ARG A 140 -7.20 20.60 -7.21
C ARG A 140 -7.22 21.24 -5.82
N SER A 141 -7.16 20.42 -4.76
CA SER A 141 -7.14 20.87 -3.36
C SER A 141 -5.73 21.21 -2.90
#